data_AF-K1TIP9-F1
#
_entry.id   AF-K1TIP9-F1
#
_cell.length_a   1.000
_cell.length_b   1.000
_cell.length_c   1.000
_cell.angle_alpha   90.00
_cell.angle_beta   90.00
_cell.angle_gamma   90.00
#
_symmetry.space_group_name_H-M   'P 1'
#
loop_
_entity.id
_entity.type
_entity.pdbx_description
1 polymer ?
#
loop_
_entity_poly.entity_id
_entity_poly.type
_entity_poly.pdbx_seq_one_letter_code
_entity_poly.pdbx_strand_id
1 'polypeptide(L)'
;MFTPQDLKQIADHGLTPERVEEQVENFRRGFPFLKVVRAASPGDGVLVLDGAEVDAAVARYDAAVAGLRVVKFVPASGAATRMFKDSSSL
;
A
#
# COMPACT_ATOMS: atom_id res chain seq x y z
N MET A 1 -26.32 -4.80 14.70
CA MET A 1 -27.14 -4.26 13.60
C MET A 1 -26.79 -2.80 13.43
N PHE A 2 -26.54 -2.35 12.20
CA PHE A 2 -26.17 -0.96 11.92
C PHE A 2 -27.32 0.00 12.22
N THR A 3 -27.00 1.17 12.75
CA THR A 3 -27.94 2.27 12.92
C THR A 3 -28.21 2.97 11.58
N PRO A 4 -29.27 3.78 11.45
CA PRO A 4 -29.48 4.60 10.25
C PRO A 4 -28.31 5.54 9.94
N GLN A 5 -27.61 6.02 10.96
CA GLN A 5 -26.42 6.86 10.79
C GLN A 5 -25.25 6.06 10.21
N ASP A 6 -25.04 4.83 10.68
CA ASP A 6 -24.02 3.93 10.13
C ASP A 6 -24.32 3.62 8.66
N LEU A 7 -25.58 3.30 8.32
CA LEU A 7 -25.99 3.01 6.94
C LEU A 7 -25.73 4.18 6.00
N LYS A 8 -25.96 5.42 6.48
CA LYS A 8 -25.64 6.62 5.71
C LYS A 8 -24.13 6.75 5.48
N GLN A 9 -23.32 6.58 6.52
CA GLN A 9 -21.86 6.67 6.39
C GLN A 9 -21.31 5.60 5.46
N ILE A 10 -21.79 4.35 5.59
CA ILE A 10 -21.42 3.23 4.72
C ILE A 10 -21.69 3.59 3.25
N ALA A 11 -22.87 4.14 2.96
CA ALA A 11 -23.22 4.58 1.62
C ALA A 11 -22.36 5.77 1.14
N ASP A 12 -22.13 6.77 2.00
CA ASP A 12 -21.28 7.95 1.68
C ASP A 12 -19.84 7.53 1.34
N HIS A 13 -19.36 6.43 1.90
CA HIS A 13 -18.06 5.82 1.61
C HIS A 13 -18.07 4.83 0.43
N GLY A 14 -19.21 4.66 -0.27
CA GLY A 14 -19.33 3.76 -1.43
C GLY A 14 -19.28 2.28 -1.08
N LEU A 15 -19.66 1.92 0.15
CA LEU A 15 -19.70 0.55 0.65
C LEU A 15 -21.15 0.07 0.81
N THR A 16 -21.34 -1.24 0.97
CA THR A 16 -22.63 -1.82 1.34
C THR A 16 -22.58 -2.36 2.77
N PRO A 17 -23.72 -2.45 3.49
CA PRO A 17 -23.75 -3.01 4.84
C PRO A 17 -23.15 -4.41 4.91
N GLU A 18 -23.42 -5.26 3.90
CA GLU A 18 -22.91 -6.63 3.84
C GLU A 18 -21.39 -6.66 3.75
N ARG A 19 -20.80 -5.76 2.95
CA ARG A 19 -19.34 -5.62 2.83
C ARG A 19 -18.71 -5.15 4.13
N VAL A 20 -19.39 -4.30 4.89
CA VAL A 20 -18.90 -3.85 6.21
C VAL A 20 -19.06 -4.95 7.25
N GLU A 21 -20.13 -5.75 7.23
CA GLU A 21 -20.27 -6.94 8.08
C GLU A 21 -19.15 -7.95 7.80
N GLU A 22 -18.82 -8.21 6.53
CA GLU A 22 -17.70 -9.08 6.16
C GLU A 22 -16.37 -8.56 6.73
N GLN A 23 -16.12 -7.25 6.63
CA GLN A 23 -14.93 -6.62 7.21
C GLN A 23 -14.89 -6.79 8.73
N VAL A 24 -16.01 -6.58 9.42
CA VAL A 24 -16.12 -6.78 10.87
C VAL A 24 -15.84 -8.24 11.26
N GLU A 25 -16.38 -9.20 10.50
CA GLU A 25 -16.10 -10.62 10.72
C GLU A 25 -14.62 -10.95 10.49
N ASN A 26 -13.97 -10.35 9.49
CA ASN A 26 -12.52 -10.50 9.28
C ASN A 26 -11.70 -9.94 10.45
N PHE A 27 -12.12 -8.84 11.08
CA PHE A 27 -11.47 -8.35 12.31
C PHE A 27 -11.66 -9.29 13.51
N ARG A 28 -12.81 -9.95 13.62
CA ARG A 28 -13.09 -10.93 14.70
C ARG A 28 -12.34 -12.23 14.53
N ARG A 29 -12.32 -12.78 13.32
CA ARG A 29 -11.72 -14.09 13.00
C ARG A 29 -10.23 -13.99 12.67
N GLY A 30 -9.75 -12.78 12.42
CA GLY A 30 -8.43 -12.52 11.85
C GLY A 30 -8.44 -12.66 10.33
N PHE A 31 -7.42 -12.08 9.71
CA PHE A 31 -7.21 -12.19 8.27
C PHE A 31 -6.41 -13.46 7.95
N PRO A 32 -6.78 -14.22 6.91
CA PRO A 32 -5.95 -15.31 6.44
C PRO A 32 -4.59 -14.76 6.01
N PHE A 33 -3.54 -15.56 6.18
CA PHE A 33 -2.24 -15.20 5.63
C PHE A 33 -2.34 -15.08 4.12
N LEU A 34 -1.78 -13.99 3.58
CA LEU A 34 -1.56 -13.85 2.15
C LEU A 34 -0.74 -15.05 1.66
N LYS A 35 -1.20 -15.69 0.59
CA LYS A 35 -0.42 -16.70 -0.12
C LYS A 35 0.72 -15.98 -0.86
N VAL A 36 1.86 -15.87 -0.19
CA VAL A 36 3.07 -15.31 -0.81
C VAL A 36 3.59 -16.34 -1.81
N VAL A 37 3.67 -15.95 -3.09
CA VAL A 37 4.21 -16.81 -4.15
C VAL A 37 5.74 -16.89 -4.03
N ARG A 38 6.40 -15.71 -3.99
CA ARG A 38 7.83 -15.51 -3.73
C ARG A 38 8.12 -14.02 -3.56
N ALA A 39 9.30 -13.67 -3.07
CA ALA A 39 9.75 -12.28 -3.04
C ALA A 39 10.01 -11.77 -4.46
N ALA A 40 9.72 -10.48 -4.71
CA ALA A 40 10.14 -9.80 -5.93
C ALA A 40 11.67 -9.68 -5.97
N SER A 41 12.26 -9.85 -7.14
CA SER A 41 13.72 -9.77 -7.36
C SER A 41 14.03 -8.99 -8.63
N PRO A 42 15.31 -8.63 -8.89
CA PRO A 42 15.73 -8.23 -10.24
C PRO A 42 15.24 -9.26 -11.27
N GLY A 43 14.57 -8.79 -12.33
CA GLY A 43 13.95 -9.66 -13.33
C GLY A 43 12.61 -10.28 -12.92
N ASP A 44 12.12 -10.01 -11.71
CA ASP A 44 10.82 -10.46 -11.20
C ASP A 44 10.18 -9.37 -10.32
N GLY A 45 9.60 -8.35 -10.96
CA GLY A 45 8.85 -7.30 -10.27
C GLY A 45 9.69 -6.18 -9.64
N VAL A 46 11.03 -6.30 -9.61
CA VAL A 46 11.94 -5.18 -9.29
C VAL A 46 12.68 -4.74 -10.55
N LEU A 47 12.44 -3.50 -10.97
CA LEU A 47 13.21 -2.84 -12.04
C LEU A 47 14.56 -2.38 -11.47
N VAL A 48 15.64 -2.78 -12.12
CA VAL A 48 17.01 -2.34 -11.79
C VAL A 48 17.45 -1.38 -12.87
N LEU A 49 17.72 -0.14 -12.47
CA LEU A 49 18.16 0.91 -13.38
C LEU A 49 19.68 0.87 -13.55
N ASP A 50 20.15 1.11 -14.77
CA ASP A 50 21.56 1.42 -15.01
C ASP A 50 21.92 2.86 -14.63
N GLY A 51 23.20 3.22 -14.75
CA GLY A 51 23.67 4.55 -14.35
C GLY A 51 22.97 5.71 -15.10
N ALA A 52 22.74 5.55 -16.40
CA ALA A 52 22.10 6.58 -17.20
C ALA A 52 20.61 6.71 -16.86
N GLU A 53 19.94 5.59 -16.59
CA GLU A 53 18.55 5.57 -16.16
C GLU A 53 18.36 6.17 -14.76
N VAL A 54 19.31 5.94 -13.85
CA VAL A 54 19.34 6.60 -12.54
C VAL A 54 19.47 8.11 -12.70
N ASP A 55 20.43 8.58 -13.48
CA ASP A 55 20.65 10.01 -13.71
C ASP A 55 19.41 10.68 -14.33
N ALA A 56 18.76 10.01 -15.28
CA ALA A 56 17.53 10.47 -15.90
C ALA A 56 16.36 10.55 -14.88
N ALA A 57 16.24 9.57 -13.99
CA ALA A 57 15.21 9.55 -12.97
C ALA A 57 15.41 10.69 -11.94
N VAL A 58 16.65 10.94 -11.53
CA VAL A 58 17.01 12.05 -10.63
C VAL A 58 16.68 13.39 -11.29
N ALA A 59 17.15 13.62 -12.52
CA ALA A 59 16.89 14.86 -13.24
C ALA A 59 15.38 15.13 -13.43
N ARG A 60 14.60 14.09 -13.69
CA ARG A 60 13.13 14.19 -13.77
C ARG A 60 12.51 14.61 -12.45
N TYR A 61 12.97 14.05 -11.33
CA TYR A 61 12.48 14.41 -10.01
C TYR A 61 12.82 15.86 -9.65
N ASP A 62 14.08 16.25 -9.82
CA ASP A 62 14.57 17.59 -9.49
C ASP A 62 13.84 18.69 -10.29
N ALA A 63 13.55 18.43 -11.56
CA ALA A 63 12.77 19.35 -12.39
C ALA A 63 11.31 19.51 -11.93
N ALA A 64 10.72 18.49 -11.28
CA ALA A 64 9.32 18.48 -10.89
C ALA A 64 9.10 18.89 -9.42
N VAL A 65 10.07 18.67 -8.54
CA VAL A 65 9.87 18.71 -7.08
C VAL A 65 9.38 20.06 -6.57
N ALA A 66 9.78 21.17 -7.19
CA ALA A 66 9.34 22.51 -6.81
C ALA A 66 7.82 22.72 -6.95
N GLY A 67 7.15 21.97 -7.84
CA GLY A 67 5.70 21.99 -8.03
C GLY A 67 4.96 20.89 -7.27
N LEU A 68 5.65 20.03 -6.51
CA LEU A 68 5.07 18.88 -5.83
C LEU A 68 5.03 19.08 -4.31
N ARG A 69 3.95 18.61 -3.70
CA ARG A 69 3.93 18.41 -2.24
C ARG A 69 4.56 17.05 -1.93
N VAL A 70 5.82 17.06 -1.50
CA VAL A 70 6.52 15.84 -1.09
C VAL A 70 5.92 15.34 0.22
N VAL A 71 5.55 14.05 0.26
CA VAL A 71 5.01 13.38 1.43
C VAL A 71 5.81 12.15 1.77
N LYS A 72 5.95 11.87 3.07
CA LYS A 72 6.48 10.59 3.53
C LYS A 72 5.37 9.55 3.43
N PHE A 73 5.55 8.56 2.58
CA PHE A 73 4.65 7.42 2.52
C PHE A 73 4.95 6.45 3.67
N VAL A 74 4.02 6.33 4.62
CA VAL A 74 4.06 5.32 5.67
C VAL A 74 2.97 4.30 5.35
N PRO A 75 3.30 3.04 5.06
CA PRO A 75 2.30 2.04 4.73
C PRO A 75 1.35 1.80 5.91
N ALA A 76 0.05 1.83 5.64
CA ALA A 76 -0.99 1.65 6.66
C ALA A 76 -1.10 0.21 7.19
N SER A 77 -0.47 -0.79 6.54
CA SER A 77 -0.52 -2.19 6.95
C SER A 77 0.83 -2.71 7.45
N GLY A 78 0.77 -3.58 8.47
CA GLY A 78 1.95 -4.27 8.98
C GLY A 78 2.63 -5.18 7.95
N ALA A 79 1.91 -5.60 6.90
CA ALA A 79 2.46 -6.41 5.80
C ALA A 79 3.54 -5.65 5.02
N ALA A 80 3.27 -4.41 4.62
CA ALA A 80 4.25 -3.58 3.94
C ALA A 80 5.42 -3.21 4.85
N THR A 81 5.17 -2.97 6.15
CA THR A 81 6.27 -2.76 7.12
C THR A 81 7.21 -3.98 7.19
N ARG A 82 6.67 -5.22 7.10
CA ARG A 82 7.49 -6.45 7.05
C ARG A 82 8.26 -6.61 5.73
N MET A 83 7.75 -6.06 4.62
CA MET A 83 8.47 -6.09 3.33
C MET A 83 9.75 -5.24 3.35
N PHE A 84 9.78 -4.14 4.11
CA PHE A 84 10.91 -3.20 4.15
C PHE A 84 11.77 -3.32 5.41
N LYS A 85 11.50 -4.27 6.30
CA LYS A 85 12.16 -4.35 7.62
C LYS A 85 13.63 -4.83 7.56
N ASP A 86 14.03 -5.50 6.49
CA ASP A 86 15.35 -6.14 6.32
C ASP A 86 16.11 -5.66 5.07
N SER A 87 15.90 -4.42 4.61
CA SER A 87 16.68 -3.85 3.49
C SER A 87 17.92 -3.07 3.96
N SER A 88 18.26 -3.07 5.26
CA SER A 88 19.38 -2.32 5.83
C SER A 88 20.65 -3.15 6.09
N SER A 89 20.77 -4.34 5.50
CA SER A 89 21.94 -5.21 5.64
C SER A 89 22.51 -5.67 4.29
N LEU A 90 22.35 -4.87 3.24
CA LEU A 90 23.11 -4.99 2.00
C LEU A 90 24.07 -3.80 1.88
#